data_AF-A0A1M6LFH6-F1
#
_entry.id   AF-A0A1M6LFH6-F1
#
_cell.length_a   1.000
_cell.length_b   1.000
_cell.length_c   1.000
_cell.angle_alpha   90.00
_cell.angle_beta   90.00
_cell.angle_gamma   90.00
#
_symmetry.space_group_name_H-M   'P 1'
#
loop_
_entity.id
_entity.type
_entity.pdbx_description
1 polymer ?
#
loop_
_entity_poly.entity_id
_entity_poly.type
_entity_poly.pdbx_seq_one_letter_code
_entity_poly.pdbx_strand_id
1 'polypeptide(L)'
;MHALYEVLHHLALDLTMLLILLLEILGAGVIIYVGIVSLFKFLSLKFCQTSTEIRIRFGRGIAMGLQFYLAAEILRLITIREYKDLAIVGAIIILHVIVSVLVSWEVHHSIKMIKEEEELDKKSGLFPKYNKNQKCDM
;
A
#
# COMPACT_ATOMS: atom_id res chain seq x y z
N MET A 1 -12.86 20.65 38.06
CA MET A 1 -13.50 19.86 37.00
C MET A 1 -13.36 20.52 35.62
N HIS A 2 -13.77 21.80 35.43
CA HIS A 2 -13.61 22.49 34.13
C HIS A 2 -12.17 22.62 33.61
N ALA A 3 -11.22 23.03 34.46
CA ALA A 3 -9.81 23.17 34.04
C ALA A 3 -9.15 21.85 33.59
N LEU A 4 -9.55 20.73 34.21
CA LEU A 4 -9.04 19.41 33.84
C LEU A 4 -9.52 18.98 32.44
N TYR A 5 -10.77 19.30 32.10
CA TYR A 5 -11.35 19.01 30.78
C TYR A 5 -10.64 19.80 29.67
N GLU A 6 -10.36 21.09 29.89
CA GLU A 6 -9.67 21.91 28.89
C GLU A 6 -8.25 21.38 28.60
N VAL A 7 -7.47 21.07 29.63
CA VAL A 7 -6.13 20.51 29.47
C VAL A 7 -6.16 19.17 28.73
N LEU A 8 -7.11 18.30 29.09
CA LEU A 8 -7.27 17.01 28.42
C LEU A 8 -7.69 17.19 26.95
N HIS A 9 -8.53 18.18 26.65
CA HIS A 9 -8.96 18.46 25.29
C HIS A 9 -7.82 18.93 24.40
N HIS A 10 -6.99 19.88 24.89
CA HIS A 10 -5.81 20.35 24.17
C HIS A 10 -4.79 19.23 23.94
N LEU A 11 -4.52 18.42 24.96
CA LEU A 11 -3.60 17.29 24.84
C LEU A 11 -4.06 16.27 23.79
N ALA A 12 -5.37 15.98 23.75
CA ALA A 12 -5.94 15.04 22.77
C ALA A 12 -5.80 15.55 21.33
N LEU A 13 -5.99 16.85 21.09
CA LEU A 13 -5.85 17.45 19.77
C LEU A 13 -4.39 17.43 19.30
N ASP A 14 -3.45 17.82 20.15
CA ASP A 14 -2.01 17.81 19.83
C ASP A 14 -1.51 16.39 19.54
N LEU A 15 -1.93 15.42 20.36
CA LEU A 15 -1.59 14.02 20.14
C LEU A 15 -2.14 13.52 18.80
N THR A 16 -3.40 13.84 18.49
CA THR A 16 -4.03 13.43 17.23
C THR A 16 -3.29 14.04 16.04
N MET A 17 -2.90 15.31 16.11
CA MET A 17 -2.12 15.98 15.08
C MET A 17 -0.75 15.31 14.85
N LEU A 18 -0.06 14.93 15.95
CA LEU A 18 1.19 14.17 15.87
C LEU A 18 0.98 12.82 15.18
N LEU A 19 -0.07 12.08 15.54
CA LEU A 19 -0.39 10.78 14.95
C LEU A 19 -0.68 10.88 13.45
N ILE A 20 -1.44 11.89 13.03
CA ILE A 20 -1.73 12.14 11.60
C ILE A 20 -0.42 12.33 10.84
N LEU A 21 0.47 13.20 11.34
CA LEU A 21 1.75 13.47 10.68
C LEU A 21 2.64 12.22 10.61
N LEU A 22 2.69 11.43 11.68
CA LEU A 22 3.46 10.18 11.70
C LEU A 22 2.95 9.18 10.67
N LEU A 23 1.63 8.99 10.55
CA LEU A 23 1.03 8.10 9.56
C LEU A 23 1.32 8.58 8.12
N GLU A 24 1.27 9.89 7.90
CA GLU A 24 1.57 10.49 6.60
C GLU A 24 3.02 10.23 6.17
N ILE A 25 3.97 10.43 7.10
CA ILE A 25 5.39 10.16 6.88
C ILE A 25 5.65 8.67 6.65
N LEU A 26 5.02 7.80 7.43
CA LEU A 26 5.17 6.34 7.25
C LEU A 26 4.62 5.88 5.91
N GLY A 27 3.42 6.35 5.52
CA GLY A 27 2.82 6.04 4.23
C GLY A 27 3.69 6.49 3.06
N ALA A 28 4.12 7.75 3.07
CA ALA A 28 5.03 8.29 2.07
C ALA A 28 6.38 7.54 2.04
N GLY A 29 6.95 7.25 3.21
CA GLY A 29 8.21 6.52 3.35
C GLY A 29 8.16 5.12 2.75
N VAL A 30 7.08 4.37 3.00
CA VAL A 30 6.88 3.02 2.42
C VAL A 30 6.74 3.09 0.90
N ILE A 31 5.95 4.04 0.37
CA ILE A 31 5.78 4.21 -1.08
C ILE A 31 7.12 4.53 -1.75
N ILE A 32 7.87 5.48 -1.20
CA ILE A 32 9.19 5.88 -1.71
C ILE A 32 10.16 4.70 -1.65
N TYR A 33 10.23 3.98 -0.52
CA TYR A 33 11.12 2.83 -0.37
C TYR A 33 10.82 1.73 -1.39
N VAL A 34 9.55 1.34 -1.53
CA VAL A 34 9.11 0.31 -2.49
C VAL A 34 9.34 0.74 -3.93
N GLY A 35 9.12 2.03 -4.23
CA GLY A 35 9.40 2.65 -5.52
C GLY A 35 10.87 2.58 -5.89
N ILE A 36 11.75 3.02 -4.98
CA ILE A 36 13.19 3.01 -5.19
C ILE A 36 13.69 1.58 -5.39
N VAL A 37 13.31 0.64 -4.51
CA VAL A 37 13.76 -0.77 -4.61
C VAL A 37 13.29 -1.41 -5.91
N SER A 38 12.06 -1.14 -6.34
CA SER A 38 11.53 -1.68 -7.60
C SER A 38 12.22 -1.06 -8.82
N LEU A 39 12.50 0.24 -8.77
CA LEU A 39 13.21 0.95 -9.85
C LEU A 39 14.66 0.47 -9.99
N PHE A 40 15.39 0.31 -8.89
CA PHE A 40 16.77 -0.21 -8.91
C PHE A 40 16.84 -1.64 -9.46
N LYS A 41 15.91 -2.52 -9.05
CA LYS A 41 15.83 -3.88 -9.60
C LYS A 41 15.47 -3.89 -11.09
N PHE A 42 14.58 -2.99 -11.51
CA PHE A 42 14.19 -2.85 -12.90
C PHE A 42 15.36 -2.38 -13.78
N LEU A 43 16.14 -1.38 -13.32
CA LEU A 43 17.33 -0.89 -14.02
C LEU A 43 18.46 -1.93 -14.06
N SER A 44 18.71 -2.64 -12.96
CA SER A 44 19.86 -3.54 -12.82
C SER A 44 19.72 -4.86 -13.59
N LEU A 45 18.51 -5.31 -13.92
CA LEU A 45 18.24 -6.63 -14.54
C LEU A 45 17.98 -6.58 -16.05
N LYS A 46 18.34 -5.48 -16.73
CA LYS A 46 18.34 -5.32 -18.19
C LYS A 46 17.08 -5.90 -18.86
N PHE A 47 15.90 -5.39 -18.49
CA PHE A 47 14.61 -5.56 -19.17
C PHE A 47 14.06 -6.98 -19.44
N CYS A 48 14.81 -8.06 -19.21
CA CYS A 48 14.54 -9.30 -19.95
C CYS A 48 13.54 -10.27 -19.32
N GLN A 49 13.49 -10.53 -18.00
CA GLN A 49 12.62 -11.64 -17.56
C GLN A 49 12.32 -11.73 -16.06
N THR A 50 11.87 -10.65 -15.42
CA THR A 50 11.25 -10.78 -14.08
C THR A 50 10.15 -9.74 -13.94
N SER A 51 9.01 -9.99 -14.59
CA SER A 51 7.97 -8.98 -14.69
C SER A 51 6.86 -9.17 -13.65
N THR A 52 6.45 -10.40 -13.35
CA THR A 52 5.24 -10.62 -12.53
C THR A 52 5.51 -10.56 -11.02
N GLU A 53 6.57 -11.19 -10.50
CA GLU A 53 6.87 -11.17 -9.05
C GLU A 53 7.18 -9.75 -8.53
N ILE A 54 7.93 -8.96 -9.31
CA ILE A 54 8.27 -7.57 -8.96
C ILE A 54 7.01 -6.69 -8.97
N ARG A 55 6.14 -6.81 -9.98
CA ARG A 55 4.87 -6.06 -10.03
C ARG A 55 3.95 -6.37 -8.86
N ILE A 56 3.81 -7.65 -8.49
CA ILE A 56 2.96 -8.05 -7.35
C ILE A 56 3.52 -7.48 -6.04
N ARG A 57 4.83 -7.56 -5.83
CA ARG A 57 5.47 -7.01 -4.62
C ARG A 57 5.38 -5.49 -4.56
N PHE A 58 5.56 -4.82 -5.70
CA PHE A 58 5.42 -3.38 -5.84
C PHE A 58 3.99 -2.92 -5.55
N GLY A 59 2.99 -3.53 -6.20
CA GLY A 59 1.57 -3.23 -5.98
C GLY A 59 1.15 -3.43 -4.53
N ARG A 60 1.61 -4.52 -3.88
CA ARG A 60 1.32 -4.77 -2.46
C ARG A 60 1.99 -3.75 -1.53
N GLY A 61 3.18 -3.29 -1.87
CA GLY A 61 3.87 -2.25 -1.11
C GLY A 61 3.22 -0.87 -1.26
N ILE A 62 2.78 -0.50 -2.47
CA ILE A 62 1.99 0.71 -2.71
C ILE A 62 0.68 0.65 -1.93
N ALA A 63 -0.05 -0.47 -2.00
CA ALA A 63 -1.31 -0.63 -1.27
C ALA A 63 -1.14 -0.42 0.24
N MET A 64 -0.05 -0.94 0.84
CA MET A 64 0.23 -0.71 2.26
C MET A 64 0.52 0.77 2.58
N GLY A 65 1.34 1.44 1.77
CA GLY A 65 1.62 2.87 1.97
C GLY A 65 0.36 3.74 1.82
N LEU A 66 -0.50 3.37 0.88
CA LEU A 66 -1.77 4.02 0.61
C LEU A 66 -2.77 3.84 1.78
N GLN A 67 -2.83 2.65 2.40
CA GLN A 67 -3.62 2.40 3.61
C GLN A 67 -3.19 3.27 4.80
N PHE A 68 -1.90 3.54 4.98
CA PHE A 68 -1.44 4.47 6.01
C PHE A 68 -1.89 5.91 5.75
N TYR A 69 -1.93 6.34 4.50
CA TYR A 69 -2.44 7.66 4.12
C TYR A 69 -3.93 7.79 4.41
N LEU A 70 -4.73 6.75 4.10
CA LEU A 70 -6.15 6.72 4.45
C LEU A 70 -6.37 6.70 5.97
N ALA A 71 -5.52 6.02 6.74
CA ALA A 71 -5.59 6.07 8.20
C ALA A 71 -5.32 7.49 8.75
N ALA A 72 -4.35 8.21 8.19
CA ALA A 72 -4.08 9.61 8.54
C ALA A 72 -5.28 10.51 8.20
N GLU A 73 -5.87 10.30 7.03
CA GLU A 73 -7.05 11.04 6.56
C GLU A 73 -8.25 10.78 7.48
N ILE A 74 -8.48 9.52 7.90
CA ILE A 74 -9.55 9.15 8.84
C ILE A 74 -9.36 9.82 10.21
N LEU A 75 -8.14 9.82 10.76
CA LEU A 75 -7.87 10.49 12.04
C LEU A 75 -8.13 12.00 11.96
N ARG A 76 -7.95 12.60 10.78
CA ARG A 76 -8.20 14.04 10.57
C ARG A 76 -9.68 14.42 10.72
N LEU A 77 -10.63 13.51 10.50
CA LEU A 77 -12.06 13.75 10.76
C LEU A 77 -12.37 13.95 12.26
N ILE A 78 -11.54 13.44 13.16
CA ILE A 78 -11.76 13.60 14.61
C ILE A 78 -11.46 15.03 15.05
N THR A 79 -10.49 15.68 14.40
CA THR A 79 -10.06 17.05 14.70
C THR A 79 -10.96 18.09 14.02
N ILE A 80 -11.46 17.80 12.82
CA ILE A 80 -12.30 18.71 12.05
C ILE A 80 -13.76 18.58 12.47
N ARG A 81 -14.37 19.69 12.94
CA ARG A 81 -15.81 19.76 13.26
C ARG A 81 -16.63 20.61 12.28
N GLU A 82 -15.97 21.17 11.27
CA GLU A 82 -16.59 21.95 10.19
C GLU A 82 -17.15 21.01 9.12
N TYR A 83 -18.46 21.10 8.85
CA TYR A 83 -19.15 20.22 7.88
C TYR A 83 -18.55 20.30 6.47
N LYS A 84 -18.04 21.46 6.06
CA LYS A 84 -17.44 21.67 4.73
C LYS A 84 -16.13 20.91 4.57
N ASP A 85 -15.26 21.01 5.57
CA ASP A 85 -13.96 20.35 5.56
C ASP A 85 -14.12 18.83 5.72
N LEU A 86 -15.10 18.41 6.53
CA LEU A 86 -15.51 17.01 6.65
C LEU A 86 -15.98 16.43 5.30
N ALA A 87 -16.71 17.19 4.49
CA ALA A 87 -17.22 16.74 3.20
C ALA A 87 -16.10 16.51 2.16
N ILE A 88 -15.09 17.39 2.12
CA ILE A 88 -13.94 17.26 1.21
C ILE A 88 -13.12 16.02 1.59
N VAL A 89 -12.79 15.87 2.86
CA VAL A 89 -12.06 14.72 3.40
C VAL A 89 -12.84 13.42 3.14
N GLY A 90 -14.15 13.43 3.37
CA GLY A 90 -15.02 12.29 3.08
C GLY A 90 -15.04 11.89 1.60
N ALA A 91 -15.06 12.87 0.68
CA ALA A 91 -15.00 12.60 -0.75
C ALA A 91 -13.66 11.96 -1.17
N ILE A 92 -12.54 12.41 -0.60
CA ILE A 92 -11.21 11.84 -0.83
C ILE A 92 -11.17 10.38 -0.35
N ILE A 93 -11.72 10.09 0.83
CA ILE A 93 -11.78 8.72 1.37
C ILE A 93 -12.63 7.81 0.47
N ILE A 94 -13.77 8.28 -0.02
CA ILE A 94 -14.61 7.50 -0.96
C ILE A 94 -13.82 7.19 -2.23
N LEU A 95 -13.18 8.19 -2.83
CA LEU A 95 -12.33 8.02 -4.00
C LEU A 95 -11.23 6.97 -3.73
N HIS A 96 -10.63 7.04 -2.55
CA HIS A 96 -9.58 6.13 -2.13
C HIS A 96 -10.07 4.68 -1.98
N VAL A 97 -11.28 4.47 -1.44
CA VAL A 97 -11.91 3.15 -1.37
C VAL A 97 -12.13 2.60 -2.78
N ILE A 98 -12.62 3.42 -3.71
CA ILE A 98 -12.81 3.02 -5.11
C ILE A 98 -11.48 2.61 -5.75
N VAL A 99 -10.43 3.43 -5.63
CA VAL A 99 -9.10 3.13 -6.19
C VAL A 99 -8.50 1.88 -5.55
N SER A 100 -8.59 1.73 -4.24
CA SER A 100 -8.07 0.56 -3.52
C SER A 100 -8.78 -0.73 -3.93
N VAL A 101 -10.10 -0.67 -4.13
CA VAL A 101 -10.88 -1.79 -4.63
C VAL A 101 -10.50 -2.14 -6.07
N LEU A 102 -10.33 -1.14 -6.94
CA LEU A 102 -9.87 -1.35 -8.33
C LEU A 102 -8.50 -2.05 -8.38
N VAL A 103 -7.53 -1.59 -7.58
CA VAL A 103 -6.20 -2.22 -7.51
C VAL A 103 -6.31 -3.64 -6.93
N SER A 104 -7.14 -3.85 -5.90
CA SER A 104 -7.34 -5.18 -5.32
C SER A 104 -7.98 -6.15 -6.31
N TRP A 105 -8.90 -5.68 -7.14
CA TRP A 105 -9.51 -6.49 -8.21
C TRP A 105 -8.49 -6.86 -9.28
N GLU A 106 -7.63 -5.92 -9.70
CA GLU A 106 -6.56 -6.17 -10.66
C GLU A 106 -5.55 -7.21 -10.12
N VAL A 107 -5.13 -7.06 -8.86
CA VAL A 107 -4.19 -7.97 -8.21
C VAL A 107 -4.81 -9.36 -8.01
N HIS A 108 -6.07 -9.45 -7.58
CA HIS A 108 -6.77 -10.73 -7.41
C HIS A 108 -6.95 -11.47 -8.74
N HIS A 109 -7.26 -10.75 -9.81
CA HIS A 109 -7.33 -11.31 -11.15
C HIS A 109 -5.98 -11.86 -11.61
N SER A 110 -4.90 -11.11 -11.36
CA SER A 110 -3.53 -11.52 -11.68
C SER A 110 -3.07 -12.74 -10.86
N ILE A 111 -3.46 -12.84 -9.59
CA ILE A 111 -3.14 -14.00 -8.74
C ILE A 111 -3.91 -15.25 -9.16
N LYS A 112 -5.17 -15.11 -9.60
CA LYS A 112 -5.96 -16.24 -10.12
C LYS A 112 -5.31 -16.89 -11.33
N MET A 113 -4.83 -16.08 -12.28
CA MET A 113 -4.11 -16.56 -13.46
C MET A 113 -2.88 -17.40 -13.08
N ILE A 114 -2.12 -16.97 -12.06
CA ILE A 114 -0.92 -17.68 -11.58
C ILE A 114 -1.30 -18.99 -10.87
N LYS A 115 -2.40 -18.99 -10.08
CA LYS A 115 -2.89 -20.21 -9.41
C LYS A 115 -3.43 -21.25 -10.39
N GLU A 116 -4.08 -20.83 -11.47
CA GLU A 116 -4.57 -21.74 -12.51
C GLU A 116 -3.41 -22.41 -13.27
N GLU A 117 -2.31 -21.69 -13.54
CA GLU A 117 -1.08 -22.29 -14.06
C GLU A 117 -0.41 -23.26 -13.05
N GLU A 118 -0.38 -22.94 -11.76
CA GLU A 118 0.13 -23.86 -10.71
C GLU A 118 -0.72 -25.14 -10.56
N GLU A 119 -2.05 -25.05 -10.71
CA GLU A 119 -2.93 -26.22 -10.63
C GLU A 119 -2.86 -27.10 -11.90
N LEU A 120 -2.64 -26.50 -13.07
CA LEU A 120 -2.34 -27.23 -14.31
C LEU A 120 -0.96 -27.92 -14.26
N ASP A 121 0.03 -27.28 -13.66
CA ASP A 121 1.36 -27.87 -13.42
C ASP A 121 1.29 -29.04 -12.43
N LYS A 122 0.52 -28.90 -11.34
CA LYS A 122 0.33 -29.95 -10.33
C LYS A 122 -0.41 -31.19 -10.85
N LYS A 123 -1.27 -31.04 -11.87
CA LYS A 123 -1.99 -32.17 -12.49
C LYS A 123 -1.16 -32.91 -13.55
N SER A 124 -0.12 -32.29 -14.11
CA SER A 124 0.72 -32.87 -15.17
C SER A 124 2.04 -33.49 -14.69
N GLY A 125 2.48 -33.19 -13.46
CA GLY A 125 3.52 -33.97 -12.76
C GLY A 125 4.90 -34.01 -13.43
N LEU A 126 5.34 -32.95 -14.11
CA LEU A 126 6.66 -33.00 -14.78
C LEU A 126 7.41 -31.66 -14.89
N PHE A 127 7.41 -30.72 -13.94
CA PHE A 127 8.46 -29.67 -13.95
C PHE A 127 9.00 -29.26 -12.56
N PRO A 128 10.31 -28.92 -12.47
CA PRO A 128 11.09 -28.91 -11.23
C PRO A 128 11.02 -27.58 -10.46
N LYS A 129 11.42 -27.63 -9.18
CA LYS A 129 11.53 -26.46 -8.28
C LYS A 129 12.20 -25.26 -8.95
N TYR A 130 11.49 -24.13 -8.94
CA TYR A 130 12.00 -22.80 -9.27
C TYR A 130 13.27 -22.48 -8.46
N ASN A 131 14.43 -22.54 -9.13
CA ASN A 131 15.74 -22.25 -8.56
C ASN A 131 16.19 -20.83 -8.97
N LYS A 132 16.40 -19.95 -7.99
CA LYS A 132 16.77 -18.53 -8.18
C LYS A 132 18.19 -18.28 -8.68
N ASN A 133 18.96 -19.33 -8.98
CA ASN A 133 20.34 -19.21 -9.47
C ASN A 133 20.45 -19.65 -10.93
N GLN A 134 20.03 -18.80 -11.88
CA GLN A 134 20.44 -18.94 -13.27
C GLN A 134 21.27 -17.72 -13.67
N LYS A 135 22.57 -17.92 -13.47
CA LYS A 135 23.70 -17.11 -13.92
C LYS A 135 23.76 -17.18 -15.45
N CYS A 136 23.78 -16.04 -16.15
CA CYS A 136 24.21 -16.02 -17.54
C CYS A 136 25.74 -16.01 -17.57
N ASP A 137 26.34 -17.19 -17.70
CA ASP A 137 27.63 -17.32 -18.36
C ASP A 137 27.33 -17.51 -19.86
N MET A 138 27.53 -16.46 -20.66
CA MET A 138 28.18 -16.45 -21.99
C MET A 138 28.12 -15.04 -22.59
#